data_AF-A0A453HDN6-F1
#
_entry.id   AF-A0A453HDN6-F1
#
_cell.length_a   1.000
_cell.length_b   1.000
_cell.length_c   1.000
_cell.angle_alpha   90.00
_cell.angle_beta   90.00
_cell.angle_gamma   90.00
#
_symmetry.space_group_name_H-M   'P 1'
#
loop_
_entity.id
_entity.type
_entity.pdbx_description
1 polymer ?
#
loop_
_entity_poly.entity_id
_entity_poly.type
_entity_poly.pdbx_seq_one_letter_code
_entity_poly.pdbx_strand_id
1 'polypeptide(L)' 'MNGDCENCAFWRNHYYWEHMGDEKKQFSAVAKGDFKNNMRIPRELSTNLRSRISDTIKLSAPNGRAYDIVVTW' A
#
# COMPACT_ATOMS: atom_id res chain seq x y z
N MET A 1 -25.02 -11.72 7.00
CA MET A 1 -23.80 -10.93 6.70
C MET A 1 -24.07 -10.25 5.38
N ASN A 2 -24.34 -8.93 5.42
CA ASN A 2 -24.80 -8.18 4.26
C ASN A 2 -23.63 -8.02 3.29
N GLY A 3 -23.83 -8.43 2.03
CA GLY A 3 -22.80 -8.47 1.01
C GLY A 3 -22.13 -7.11 0.83
N ASP A 4 -20.82 -7.15 0.62
CA ASP A 4 -20.02 -5.99 0.28
C ASP A 4 -20.65 -5.26 -0.91
N CYS A 5 -21.35 -4.16 -0.64
CA CYS A 5 -21.85 -3.28 -1.68
C CYS A 5 -20.64 -2.71 -2.42
N GLU A 6 -20.46 -3.05 -3.69
CA GLU A 6 -19.34 -2.60 -4.52
C GLU A 6 -19.21 -1.07 -4.53
N ASN A 7 -20.36 -0.37 -4.53
CA ASN A 7 -20.39 1.08 -4.44
C ASN A 7 -19.84 1.59 -3.10
N CYS A 8 -20.14 0.93 -1.98
CA CYS A 8 -19.57 1.28 -0.68
C CYS A 8 -18.06 1.03 -0.62
N ALA A 9 -17.58 -0.06 -1.23
CA ALA A 9 -16.14 -0.34 -1.31
C ALA A 9 -15.40 0.71 -2.16
N PHE A 10 -15.99 1.10 -3.29
CA PHE A 10 -15.48 2.16 -4.16
C PHE A 10 -15.38 3.50 -3.42
N TRP A 11 -16.47 3.96 -2.78
CA TRP A 11 -16.50 5.23 -2.07
C TRP A 11 -15.54 5.26 -0.89
N ARG A 12 -15.42 4.15 -0.14
CA ARG A 12 -14.44 4.04 0.95
C ARG A 12 -13.02 4.20 0.43
N ASN A 13 -12.68 3.55 -0.69
CA ASN A 13 -11.35 3.65 -1.28
C ASN A 13 -11.10 5.07 -1.82
N HIS A 14 -12.05 5.65 -2.56
CA HIS A 14 -11.96 7.01 -3.07
C HIS A 14 -11.75 8.04 -1.94
N TYR A 15 -12.57 7.98 -0.89
CA TYR A 15 -12.44 8.87 0.26
C TYR A 15 -11.07 8.73 0.95
N TYR A 16 -10.64 7.48 1.15
CA TYR A 16 -9.37 7.20 1.81
C TYR A 16 -8.16 7.77 1.05
N TRP A 17 -8.12 7.64 -0.28
CA TRP A 17 -6.98 8.08 -1.07
C TRP A 17 -7.03 9.57 -1.42
N GLU A 18 -8.21 10.12 -1.71
CA GLU A 18 -8.36 11.45 -2.30
C GLU A 18 -8.84 12.51 -1.31
N HIS A 19 -9.54 12.14 -0.24
CA HIS A 19 -10.21 13.11 0.65
C HIS A 19 -9.71 13.13 2.09
N MET A 20 -9.00 12.11 2.54
CA MET A 20 -8.35 12.08 3.86
C MET A 20 -7.09 13.00 3.95
N GLY A 21 -6.91 13.93 3.00
CA GLY A 21 -5.80 14.89 2.96
C GLY A 21 -4.43 14.29 3.28
N ASP A 22 -3.68 14.98 4.13
CA ASP A 22 -2.33 14.62 4.59
C ASP A 22 -2.30 13.55 5.69
N GLU A 23 -3.44 12.97 6.07
CA GLU A 23 -3.44 11.89 7.04
C GLU A 23 -2.59 10.71 6.57
N LYS A 24 -1.79 10.16 7.49
CA LYS A 24 -0.91 9.02 7.20
C LYS A 24 -1.74 7.83 6.70
N LYS A 25 -1.52 7.47 5.43
CA LYS A 25 -2.10 6.25 4.85
C LYS A 25 -1.37 5.02 5.37
N GLN A 26 -2.13 4.06 5.85
CA GLN A 26 -1.70 2.76 6.32
C GLN A 26 -2.27 1.64 5.44
N PHE A 27 -1.53 0.56 5.28
CA PHE A 27 -1.99 -0.64 4.59
C PHE A 27 -1.29 -1.86 5.19
N SER A 28 -1.92 -3.03 5.03
CA SER A 28 -1.32 -4.31 5.35
C SER A 28 -1.30 -5.18 4.10
N ALA A 29 -0.22 -5.93 3.93
CA ALA A 29 -0.07 -6.88 2.84
C ALA A 29 0.55 -8.16 3.40
N VAL A 30 0.03 -9.29 2.95
CA VAL A 30 0.55 -10.60 3.34
C VAL A 30 1.70 -10.96 2.42
N ALA A 31 2.89 -11.20 2.99
CA ALA A 31 4.02 -11.72 2.25
C ALA A 31 3.71 -13.13 1.73
N LYS A 32 3.79 -13.34 0.41
CA LYS A 32 3.52 -14.62 -0.26
C LYS A 32 4.64 -14.95 -1.24
N GLY A 33 4.91 -16.24 -1.45
CA GLY A 33 5.95 -16.72 -2.38
C GLY A 33 7.36 -16.58 -1.80
N ASP A 34 8.36 -16.30 -2.65
CA ASP A 34 9.74 -16.05 -2.22
C ASP A 34 9.90 -14.63 -1.65
N PHE A 35 9.35 -14.45 -0.44
CA PHE A 35 9.37 -13.16 0.25
C PHE A 35 10.73 -12.77 0.83
N LYS A 36 11.72 -13.66 0.75
CA LYS A 36 13.07 -13.39 1.28
C LYS A 36 13.78 -12.30 0.47
N ASN A 37 13.51 -12.26 -0.84
CA ASN A 37 14.20 -11.37 -1.77
C ASN A 37 13.30 -10.21 -2.25
N ASN A 38 12.00 -10.43 -2.37
CA ASN A 38 11.05 -9.42 -2.86
C ASN A 38 9.68 -9.59 -2.20
N MET A 39 8.89 -8.51 -2.13
CA MET A 39 7.51 -8.59 -1.66
C MET A 39 6.57 -8.10 -2.76
N ARG A 40 5.56 -8.90 -3.07
CA ARG A 40 4.51 -8.51 -4.03
C ARG A 40 3.48 -7.65 -3.33
N ILE A 41 3.28 -6.44 -3.84
CA ILE A 41 2.22 -5.54 -3.38
C ILE A 41 0.90 -5.92 -4.08
N PRO A 42 -0.21 -6.06 -3.34
CA PRO A 42 -1.54 -6.25 -3.94
C PRO A 42 -1.86 -5.18 -4.98
N ARG A 43 -2.50 -5.57 -6.09
CA ARG A 43 -2.80 -4.70 -7.23
C ARG A 43 -3.62 -3.45 -6.84
N GLU A 44 -4.53 -3.62 -5.89
CA GLU A 44 -5.38 -2.55 -5.35
C GLU A 44 -4.54 -1.44 -4.69
N LEU A 45 -3.45 -1.83 -4.01
CA LEU A 45 -2.52 -0.89 -3.39
C LEU A 45 -1.55 -0.30 -4.41
N SER A 46 -1.02 -1.11 -5.32
CA SER A 46 -0.02 -0.67 -6.29
C SER A 46 -0.54 0.45 -7.19
N THR A 47 -1.83 0.44 -7.54
CA THR A 47 -2.46 1.45 -8.39
C THR A 47 -2.38 2.84 -7.75
N ASN A 48 -2.62 2.93 -6.44
CA ASN A 48 -2.57 4.18 -5.70
C ASN A 48 -1.14 4.59 -5.32
N LEU A 49 -0.26 3.62 -5.09
CA LEU A 49 1.14 3.88 -4.75
C LEU A 49 1.96 4.37 -5.95
N ARG A 50 1.66 3.90 -7.17
CA ARG A 50 2.45 4.21 -8.37
C ARG A 50 2.63 5.69 -8.69
N SER A 51 1.63 6.51 -8.40
CA SER A 51 1.73 7.96 -8.58
C SER A 51 2.31 8.70 -7.37
N ARG A 52 2.52 8.01 -6.24
CA ARG A 52 2.82 8.61 -4.93
C ARG A 52 4.18 8.25 -4.36
N ILE A 53 4.87 7.25 -4.90
CA ILE A 53 6.20 6.83 -4.44
C ILE A 53 7.20 6.82 -5.59
N SER A 54 8.47 7.03 -5.25
CA SER A 54 9.60 6.90 -6.16
C SER A 54 10.00 5.44 -6.38
N ASP A 55 10.79 5.20 -7.43
CA ASP A 55 11.36 3.87 -7.75
C ASP A 55 12.33 3.36 -6.66
N THR A 56 12.73 4.21 -5.73
CA THR A 56 13.42 3.80 -4.50
C THR A 56 12.73 4.43 -3.31
N ILE A 57 12.40 3.63 -2.30
CA ILE A 57 11.73 4.06 -1.07
C ILE A 57 12.54 3.67 0.16
N LYS A 58 12.37 4.44 1.24
CA LYS A 58 12.97 4.14 2.54
C LYS A 58 11.91 3.56 3.48
N LEU A 59 12.13 2.33 3.94
CA LEU A 59 11.29 1.66 4.93
C LEU A 59 11.95 1.72 6.31
N SER A 60 11.30 2.38 7.26
CA SER A 60 11.75 2.45 8.65
C SER A 60 11.02 1.40 9.49
N ALA A 61 11.79 0.54 10.15
CA ALA A 61 11.28 -0.47 11.07
C ALA A 61 11.12 0.11 12.50
N PRO A 62 10.22 -0.46 13.33
CA PRO A 62 10.02 0.00 14.71
C PRO A 62 11.27 -0.07 15.60
N ASN A 63 12.23 -0.92 15.24
CA ASN A 63 13.52 -1.03 15.94
C ASN A 63 14.54 0.06 15.56
N GLY A 64 14.12 1.09 14.81
CA GLY A 64 14.95 2.21 14.38
C GLY A 64 15.83 1.93 13.16
N ARG A 65 15.83 0.71 12.61
CA ARG A 65 16.53 0.39 11.36
C ARG A 65 15.76 0.96 10.17
N ALA A 66 16.50 1.36 9.13
CA ALA A 66 15.91 1.78 7.88
C ALA A 66 16.54 1.04 6.70
N TYR A 67 15.74 0.79 5.67
CA TYR A 67 16.12 0.01 4.49
C TYR A 67 15.73 0.77 3.24
N ASP A 68 16.68 0.95 2.31
CA ASP A 68 16.38 1.46 0.98
C ASP A 68 15.97 0.29 0.08
N ILE A 69 14.78 0.40 -0.50
CA ILE A 69 14.13 -0.65 -1.28
C ILE A 69 13.87 -0.12 -2.67
N VAL A 70 14.30 -0.88 -3.68
CA VAL A 70 13.95 -0.62 -5.08
C VAL A 70 12.54 -1.15 -5.35
N VAL A 71 11.69 -0.28 -5.89
CA VAL A 71 10.34 -0.61 -6.31
C VAL A 71 10.37 -0.99 -7.79
N THR A 72 9.74 -2.11 -8.12
CA THR A 72 9.57 -2.58 -9.50
C THR A 72 8.08 -2.72 -9.80
N TRP A 73 7.65 -2.34 -11.00
CA TRP A 73 6.25 -2.24 -11.41
C TRP A 73 5.83 -3.36 -12.36
#